data_AF-A0A3D8J5W4-F1
#
_entry.id   AF-A0A3D8J5W4-F1
#
_cell.length_a   1.000
_cell.length_b   1.000
_cell.length_c   1.000
_cell.angle_alpha   90.00
_cell.angle_beta   90.00
_cell.angle_gamma   90.00
#
_symmetry.space_group_name_H-M   'P 1'
#
loop_
_entity.id
_entity.type
_entity.pdbx_description
1 polymer ?
#
loop_
_entity_poly.entity_id
_entity_poly.type
_entity_poly.pdbx_seq_one_letter_code
_entity_poly.pdbx_strand_id
1 'polypeptide(L)' 'MLSVTWNAPLEAFRDKQGLFESLGVEMVYYPLHKTHEFLGMKVLPTFMCNNVIKNPQIEKYIANYRSHLRKVLG' A
#
# COMPACT_ATOMS: atom_id res chain seq x y z
N MET A 1 8.65 -0.82 5.58
CA MET A 1 7.33 -1.22 5.08
C MET A 1 6.37 -0.10 5.39
N LEU A 2 5.57 0.34 4.43
CA LEU A 2 4.39 1.16 4.72
C LEU A 2 3.17 0.26 4.83
N SER A 3 2.29 0.53 5.79
CA SER A 3 1.00 -0.16 5.96
C SER A 3 -0.09 0.90 5.94
N VAL A 4 -0.85 0.97 4.84
CA VAL A 4 -1.71 2.12 4.54
C VAL A 4 -3.16 1.71 4.29
N THR A 5 -4.09 2.59 4.66
CA THR A 5 -5.54 2.37 4.48
C THR A 5 -6.14 3.52 3.66
N TRP A 6 -6.77 3.18 2.53
CA TRP A 6 -7.33 4.15 1.58
C TRP A 6 -8.81 3.86 1.32
N ASN A 7 -9.61 4.92 1.22
CA ASN A 7 -10.95 4.79 0.66
C ASN A 7 -10.90 4.67 -0.88
N ALA A 8 -9.82 5.13 -1.52
CA ALA A 8 -9.67 4.97 -2.96
C ALA A 8 -9.68 3.47 -3.33
N PRO A 9 -10.37 3.10 -4.42
CA PRO A 9 -10.37 1.73 -4.94
C PRO A 9 -8.98 1.38 -5.50
N LEU A 10 -8.68 0.08 -5.61
CA LEU A 10 -7.35 -0.38 -6.06
C LEU A 10 -7.07 0.03 -7.51
N GLU A 11 -8.13 0.12 -8.32
CA GLU A 11 -8.14 0.52 -9.72
C GLU A 11 -7.58 1.94 -9.90
N ALA A 12 -7.77 2.84 -8.93
CA ALA A 12 -7.22 4.20 -8.98
C ALA A 12 -5.68 4.20 -9.12
N PHE A 13 -5.02 3.14 -8.65
CA PHE A 13 -3.56 2.98 -8.68
C PHE A 13 -3.07 2.09 -9.84
N ARG A 14 -3.96 1.33 -10.49
CA ARG A 14 -3.61 0.33 -11.52
C ARG A 14 -4.08 0.69 -12.92
N ASP A 15 -5.16 1.45 -13.03
CA ASP A 15 -5.69 1.89 -14.30
C ASP A 15 -4.86 3.05 -14.85
N LYS A 16 -4.48 2.97 -16.12
CA LYS A 16 -3.74 4.02 -16.83
C LYS A 16 -4.57 5.29 -16.99
N GLN A 17 -5.90 5.15 -17.03
CA GLN A 17 -6.86 6.27 -17.05
C GLN A 17 -7.34 6.64 -15.63
N GLY A 18 -6.88 5.92 -14.61
CA GLY A 18 -7.14 6.22 -13.21
C GLY A 18 -6.34 7.43 -12.73
N LEU A 19 -6.69 7.93 -11.53
CA LEU A 19 -6.10 9.15 -10.94
C LEU A 19 -4.57 9.12 -10.85
N PHE A 20 -4.00 7.94 -10.59
CA PHE A 20 -2.55 7.77 -10.47
C PHE A 20 -1.91 7.15 -11.71
N GLU A 21 -2.62 7.11 -12.85
CA GLU A 21 -2.09 6.75 -14.17
C GLU A 21 -1.30 5.44 -14.18
N SER A 22 -1.78 4.42 -13.47
CA SER A 22 -1.12 3.11 -13.29
C SER A 22 0.28 3.14 -12.64
N LEU A 23 0.71 4.27 -12.07
CA LEU A 23 2.03 4.43 -11.42
C LEU A 23 2.14 3.65 -10.10
N GLY A 24 1.02 3.16 -9.56
CA GLY A 24 0.99 2.36 -8.35
C GLY A 24 1.13 3.17 -7.06
N VAL A 25 0.94 2.49 -5.93
CA VAL A 25 0.97 3.10 -4.59
C VAL A 25 2.38 3.56 -4.18
N GLU A 26 3.42 2.86 -4.64
CA GLU A 26 4.82 3.21 -4.33
C GLU A 26 5.17 4.61 -4.85
N MET A 27 4.66 4.99 -6.01
CA MET A 27 4.91 6.33 -6.58
C MET A 27 4.19 7.44 -5.80
N VAL A 28 3.01 7.15 -5.26
CA VAL A 28 2.30 8.09 -4.36
C VAL A 28 3.10 8.35 -3.09
N TYR A 29 3.78 7.32 -2.57
CA TYR A 29 4.62 7.43 -1.37
C TYR A 29 6.12 7.64 -1.68
N TYR A 30 6.49 7.90 -2.93
CA TYR A 30 7.90 8.04 -3.32
C TYR A 30 8.67 9.05 -2.44
N PRO A 31 8.14 10.25 -2.14
CA PRO A 31 8.82 11.18 -1.24
C PRO A 31 9.08 10.58 0.14
N LEU A 32 8.10 9.84 0.69
CA LEU A 32 8.22 9.20 2.00
C LEU A 32 9.25 8.07 1.98
N HIS A 33 9.31 7.27 0.92
CA HIS A 33 10.36 6.27 0.73
C HIS A 33 11.74 6.94 0.71
N LYS A 34 11.90 8.05 -0.03
CA LYS A 34 13.17 8.77 -0.10
C LYS A 34 13.60 9.40 1.22
N THR A 35 12.67 9.89 2.04
CA THR A 35 13.00 10.34 3.40
C THR A 35 13.62 9.22 4.25
N HIS A 36 13.08 8.00 4.19
CA HIS A 36 13.62 6.88 4.96
C HIS A 36 14.92 6.33 4.37
N GLU A 37 15.02 6.28 3.03
CA GLU A 37 16.27 5.89 2.36
C GLU A 37 17.41 6.87 2.66
N PHE A 38 17.12 8.16 2.75
CA PHE A 38 18.11 9.18 3.16
C PHE A 38 18.70 8.89 4.55
N LEU A 39 17.91 8.30 5.44
CA LEU A 39 18.36 7.86 6.78
C LEU A 39 19.04 6.48 6.76
N GLY A 40 19.29 5.89 5.58
CA GLY A 40 19.94 4.60 5.41
C GLY A 40 19.02 3.39 5.57
N MET A 41 17.71 3.59 5.67
CA MET A 41 16.75 2.48 5.77
C MET A 41 16.50 1.81 4.42
N LYS A 42 16.08 0.55 4.45
CA LYS A 42 15.66 -0.20 3.25
C LYS A 42 14.14 -0.32 3.19
N VAL A 43 13.60 -0.15 1.99
CA VAL A 43 12.17 -0.33 1.73
C VAL A 43 11.83 -1.82 1.79
N LEU A 44 10.71 -2.13 2.44
CA LEU A 44 10.06 -3.44 2.43
C LEU A 44 8.70 -3.29 1.72
N PRO A 45 8.18 -4.34 1.07
CA PRO A 45 6.94 -4.27 0.29
C PRO A 45 5.79 -3.62 1.06
N THR A 46 5.14 -2.62 0.47
CA THR A 46 4.01 -1.92 1.07
C THR A 46 2.79 -2.84 1.17
N PHE A 47 2.05 -2.71 2.28
CA PHE A 47 0.73 -3.30 2.46
C PHE A 47 -0.34 -2.21 2.33
N MET A 48 -1.39 -2.47 1.55
CA MET A 48 -2.46 -1.50 1.31
C MET A 48 -3.84 -2.16 1.40
N CYS A 49 -4.75 -1.49 2.13
CA CYS A 49 -6.19 -1.78 2.11
C CYS A 49 -6.93 -0.68 1.34
N ASN A 50 -7.81 -1.07 0.42
CA ASN A 50 -8.60 -0.17 -0.42
C ASN A 50 -10.10 -0.26 -0.12
N ASN A 51 -10.86 0.78 -0.47
CA ASN A 51 -12.30 0.92 -0.22
C ASN A 51 -12.70 0.80 1.27
N VAL A 52 -11.83 1.18 2.20
CA VAL A 52 -12.03 0.91 3.63
C VAL A 52 -13.24 1.62 4.26
N ILE A 53 -13.79 2.67 3.62
CA ILE A 53 -15.02 3.35 4.08
C ILE A 53 -16.24 2.85 3.31
N LYS A 54 -16.19 2.84 1.97
CA LYS A 54 -17.33 2.48 1.12
C LYS A 54 -17.67 0.98 1.12
N ASN A 55 -16.67 0.12 1.32
CA ASN A 55 -16.84 -1.33 1.35
C ASN A 55 -15.80 -1.96 2.29
N PRO A 56 -15.95 -1.79 3.62
CA PRO A 56 -15.01 -2.34 4.59
C PRO A 56 -15.01 -3.88 4.56
N GLN A 57 -13.81 -4.47 4.58
CA GLN A 57 -13.60 -5.93 4.55
C GLN A 57 -12.61 -6.33 5.66
N ILE A 58 -12.98 -6.09 6.92
CA ILE A 58 -12.05 -6.12 8.08
C ILE A 58 -11.35 -7.47 8.25
N GLU A 59 -12.10 -8.58 8.22
CA GLU A 59 -11.56 -9.93 8.41
C GLU A 59 -10.56 -10.28 7.30
N LYS A 60 -10.89 -9.88 6.06
CA LYS A 60 -10.00 -10.04 4.90
C LYS A 60 -8.73 -9.22 5.06
N TYR A 61 -8.84 -7.97 5.52
CA TYR A 61 -7.66 -7.13 5.75
C TYR A 61 -6.75 -7.72 6.82
N ILE A 62 -7.30 -8.23 7.92
CA ILE A 62 -6.54 -8.91 8.98
C ILE A 62 -5.83 -10.15 8.42
N ALA A 63 -6.55 -11.01 7.70
CA ALA A 63 -5.99 -12.23 7.12
C ALA A 63 -4.85 -11.92 6.13
N ASN A 64 -5.08 -10.94 5.24
CA ASN A 64 -4.09 -10.50 4.25
C ASN A 64 -2.87 -9.88 4.93
N TYR A 65 -3.06 -9.06 5.96
CA TYR A 65 -1.96 -8.41 6.66
C TYR A 65 -1.09 -9.44 7.40
N ARG A 66 -1.71 -10.41 8.08
CA ARG A 66 -0.97 -11.53 8.70
C ARG A 66 -0.17 -12.33 7.68
N SER A 67 -0.73 -12.56 6.49
CA SER A 67 -0.01 -13.22 5.39
C SER A 67 1.18 -12.39 4.91
N HIS A 68 0.98 -11.08 4.73
CA HIS A 68 2.01 -10.13 4.32
C HIS A 68 3.16 -10.05 5.31
N LEU A 69 2.85 -9.90 6.60
CA LEU A 69 3.85 -9.85 7.67
C LEU A 69 4.71 -11.11 7.69
N ARG A 70 4.09 -12.31 7.63
CA ARG A 70 4.83 -13.58 7.56
C ARG A 70 5.76 -13.66 6.35
N LYS A 71 5.31 -13.15 5.20
CA LYS A 71 6.13 -13.14 3.98
C LYS A 71 7.32 -12.19 4.07
N VAL A 72 7.15 -11.05 4.73
CA VAL A 72 8.13 -9.95 4.73
C VAL A 72 9.08 -10.01 5.94
N LEU A 73 8.64 -10.54 7.08
CA LEU A 73 9.38 -10.50 8.35
C LEU A 73 9.67 -11.89 8.95
N GLY A 74 9.09 -12.97 8.45
CA GLY A 74 9.18 -14.32 9.02
C GLY A 74 8.11 -14.60 10.07
#